data_AF-A0ABD2F982-F1
#
_entry.id   AF-A0ABD2F982-F1
#
_cell.length_a   1.000
_cell.length_b   1.000
_cell.length_c   1.000
_cell.angle_alpha   90.00
_cell.angle_beta   90.00
_cell.angle_gamma   90.00
#
_symmetry.space_group_name_H-M   'P 1'
#
loop_
_entity.id
_entity.type
_entity.pdbx_description
1 polymer ?
#
loop_
_entity_poly.entity_id
_entity_poly.type
_entity_poly.pdbx_seq_one_letter_code
_entity_poly.pdbx_strand_id
1 'polypeptide(L)'
;IQRNAYSIFFDEKFSIPLDPTALEEKSLRFSVFGIDEDERNVSTGVVELKLSVLDLPLQPFSGWLYLQDQNKAADAVGEILLSLSYLPTAERLTVVVVKAKNLIWTNDKTTADPFVKVYLLQDGRKMSKKKTAVKRDDPNPVFNEAMIFSVPAIVLQDLSLRVTVAESSSDGRGDNVGHVIIGPAASGMGTTHWNQMLATLRRPVSMWHAVRRN
;
A
#
# COMPACT_ATOMS: atom_id res chain seq x y z
N ILE A 1 13.98 -3.62 -25.61
CA ILE A 1 12.80 -2.71 -25.63
C ILE A 1 11.68 -3.43 -26.37
N GLN A 2 10.57 -3.72 -25.72
CA GLN A 2 9.40 -4.36 -26.35
C GLN A 2 8.25 -3.35 -26.42
N ARG A 3 7.56 -3.27 -27.56
CA ARG A 3 6.53 -2.26 -27.82
C ARG A 3 5.14 -2.87 -27.71
N ASN A 4 4.21 -2.12 -27.12
CA ASN A 4 2.76 -2.35 -27.17
C ASN A 4 2.28 -3.69 -26.57
N ALA A 5 2.68 -4.00 -25.33
CA ALA A 5 2.23 -5.21 -24.64
C ALA A 5 1.87 -4.92 -23.16
N TYR A 6 0.67 -5.35 -22.74
CA TYR A 6 0.22 -5.33 -21.34
C TYR A 6 0.95 -6.37 -20.46
N SER A 7 1.72 -7.25 -21.09
CA SER A 7 2.56 -8.29 -20.49
C SER A 7 3.83 -8.40 -21.32
N ILE A 8 4.99 -8.27 -20.69
CA ILE A 8 6.30 -8.23 -21.36
C ILE A 8 7.12 -9.44 -20.90
N PHE A 9 7.72 -10.16 -21.85
CA PHE A 9 8.56 -11.34 -21.60
C PHE A 9 9.97 -11.09 -22.13
N PHE A 10 10.93 -10.89 -21.23
CA PHE A 10 12.31 -10.58 -21.61
C PHE A 10 13.12 -11.84 -21.98
N ASP A 11 12.95 -12.95 -21.23
CA ASP A 11 13.73 -14.20 -21.39
C ASP A 11 15.26 -13.98 -21.54
N GLU A 12 15.79 -13.01 -20.79
CA GLU A 12 17.20 -12.66 -20.77
C GLU A 12 17.89 -13.27 -19.55
N LYS A 13 19.17 -13.64 -19.71
CA LYS A 13 20.00 -14.21 -18.63
C LYS A 13 21.19 -13.30 -18.35
N PHE A 14 21.39 -13.00 -17.08
CA PHE A 14 22.51 -12.20 -16.59
C PHE A 14 23.31 -13.03 -15.59
N SER A 15 24.63 -12.94 -15.66
CA SER A 15 25.55 -13.60 -14.74
C SER A 15 26.40 -12.56 -14.04
N ILE A 16 26.37 -12.57 -12.71
CA ILE A 16 27.15 -11.65 -11.88
C ILE A 16 28.03 -12.50 -10.95
N PRO A 17 29.37 -12.38 -11.01
CA PRO A 17 30.23 -13.06 -10.07
C PRO A 17 29.99 -12.49 -8.67
N LEU A 18 29.75 -13.38 -7.70
CA LEU A 18 29.49 -13.00 -6.32
C LEU A 18 30.22 -13.95 -5.37
N ASP A 19 30.89 -13.40 -4.37
CA ASP A 19 31.46 -14.19 -3.28
C ASP A 19 30.31 -14.74 -2.41
N PRO A 20 30.29 -16.05 -2.07
CA PRO A 20 29.29 -16.63 -1.17
C PRO A 20 29.16 -15.89 0.16
N THR A 21 30.25 -15.34 0.70
CA THR A 21 30.25 -14.58 1.96
C THR A 21 29.50 -13.25 1.84
N ALA A 22 29.39 -12.70 0.64
CA ALA A 22 28.69 -11.44 0.38
C ALA A 22 27.17 -11.60 0.29
N LEU A 23 26.63 -12.82 0.25
CA LEU A 23 25.19 -13.06 0.14
C LEU A 23 24.39 -12.43 1.29
N GLU A 24 24.97 -12.37 2.49
CA GLU A 24 24.33 -11.82 3.68
C GLU A 24 24.01 -10.31 3.55
N GLU A 25 24.87 -9.57 2.84
CA GLU A 25 24.81 -8.11 2.80
C GLU A 25 24.28 -7.57 1.46
N LYS A 26 24.11 -8.43 0.46
CA LYS A 26 23.76 -8.02 -0.91
C LYS A 26 22.28 -8.17 -1.21
N SER A 27 21.82 -7.36 -2.15
CA SER A 27 20.48 -7.41 -2.71
C SER A 27 20.53 -7.33 -4.23
N LEU A 28 19.52 -7.94 -4.87
CA LEU A 28 19.23 -7.73 -6.28
C LEU A 28 18.14 -6.68 -6.39
N ARG A 29 18.45 -5.59 -7.09
CA ARG A 29 17.50 -4.53 -7.41
C ARG A 29 17.11 -4.61 -8.88
N PHE A 30 15.82 -4.87 -9.13
CA PHE A 30 15.24 -4.86 -10.46
C PHE A 30 14.52 -3.54 -10.64
N SER A 31 14.88 -2.76 -11.66
CA SER A 31 14.18 -1.50 -12.01
C SER A 31 13.61 -1.63 -13.42
N VAL A 32 12.32 -1.37 -13.57
CA VAL A 32 11.61 -1.46 -14.84
C VAL A 32 11.27 -0.06 -15.30
N PHE A 33 11.55 0.22 -16.57
CA PHE A 33 11.31 1.51 -17.20
C PHE A 33 10.46 1.31 -18.46
N GLY A 34 9.44 2.16 -18.62
CA GLY A 34 8.83 2.45 -19.90
C GLY A 34 9.63 3.53 -20.64
N ILE A 35 9.40 3.66 -21.93
CA ILE A 35 9.94 4.76 -22.74
C ILE A 35 8.74 5.57 -23.22
N ASP A 36 8.73 6.87 -22.96
CA ASP A 36 7.66 7.77 -23.42
C ASP A 36 7.84 8.21 -24.89
N GLU A 37 6.91 9.02 -25.40
CA GLU A 37 6.93 9.51 -26.78
C GLU A 37 8.14 10.41 -27.08
N ASP A 38 8.74 11.00 -26.06
CA ASP A 38 9.94 11.85 -26.15
C ASP A 38 11.25 11.03 -25.96
N GLU A 39 11.16 9.70 -26.03
CA GLU A 39 12.25 8.74 -25.80
C GLU A 39 12.90 8.79 -24.40
N ARG A 40 12.19 9.31 -23.40
CA ARG A 40 12.69 9.36 -22.03
C ARG A 40 12.32 8.10 -21.27
N ASN A 41 13.25 7.63 -20.44
CA ASN A 41 13.00 6.55 -19.50
C ASN A 41 12.06 7.02 -18.39
N VAL A 42 10.88 6.39 -18.30
CA VAL A 42 9.89 6.60 -17.24
C VAL A 42 9.88 5.37 -16.34
N SER A 43 10.16 5.53 -15.04
CA SER A 43 10.17 4.39 -14.12
C SER A 43 8.76 3.82 -13.94
N THR A 44 8.60 2.52 -14.23
CA THR A 44 7.37 1.76 -13.99
C THR A 44 7.36 1.14 -12.59
N GLY A 45 8.54 0.89 -12.03
CA GLY A 45 8.71 0.46 -10.65
C GLY A 45 10.05 -0.23 -10.39
N VAL A 46 10.27 -0.58 -9.13
CA VAL A 46 11.46 -1.22 -8.58
C VAL A 46 11.09 -2.34 -7.64
N VAL A 47 11.89 -3.38 -7.58
CA VAL A 47 11.84 -4.32 -6.47
C VAL A 47 13.25 -4.64 -6.03
N GLU A 48 13.44 -4.77 -4.72
CA GLU A 48 14.70 -5.15 -4.11
C GLU A 48 14.51 -6.47 -3.37
N LEU A 49 15.35 -7.45 -3.70
CA LEU A 49 15.37 -8.78 -3.11
C LEU A 49 16.69 -8.96 -2.36
N LYS A 50 16.65 -8.96 -1.03
CA LYS A 50 17.81 -9.31 -0.21
C LYS A 50 18.21 -10.74 -0.49
N LEU A 51 19.51 -11.01 -0.68
CA LEU A 51 19.98 -12.36 -0.98
C LEU A 51 19.99 -13.25 0.28
N SER A 52 20.13 -12.64 1.46
CA SER A 52 20.11 -13.35 2.76
C SER A 52 18.80 -14.05 3.11
N VAL A 53 17.68 -13.71 2.47
CA VAL A 53 16.39 -14.37 2.73
C VAL A 53 16.18 -15.61 1.86
N LEU A 54 17.16 -15.93 1.00
CA LEU A 54 17.08 -17.02 0.03
C LEU A 54 18.17 -18.05 0.32
N ASP A 55 17.79 -19.33 0.29
CA ASP A 55 18.72 -20.45 0.43
C ASP A 55 19.44 -20.77 -0.90
N LEU A 56 20.05 -19.76 -1.53
CA LEU A 56 20.71 -19.86 -2.84
C LEU A 56 21.81 -20.93 -2.94
N PRO A 57 22.60 -21.22 -1.87
CA PRO A 57 23.57 -22.32 -1.91
C PRO A 57 22.93 -23.71 -2.03
N LEU A 58 21.67 -23.86 -1.60
CA LEU A 58 20.95 -25.14 -1.60
C LEU A 58 20.10 -25.31 -2.86
N GLN A 59 19.46 -24.24 -3.33
CA GLN A 59 18.54 -24.33 -4.46
C GLN A 59 18.38 -22.99 -5.23
N PRO A 60 18.12 -23.04 -6.55
CA PRO A 60 17.72 -21.86 -7.31
C PRO A 60 16.40 -21.26 -6.81
N PHE A 61 16.32 -19.94 -6.75
CA PHE A 61 15.07 -19.23 -6.49
C PHE A 61 14.34 -18.91 -7.80
N SER A 62 13.05 -19.24 -7.84
CA SER A 62 12.13 -18.80 -8.90
C SER A 62 10.83 -18.34 -8.26
N GLY A 63 10.41 -17.10 -8.54
CA GLY A 63 9.24 -16.52 -7.92
C GLY A 63 8.83 -15.19 -8.52
N TRP A 64 7.60 -14.79 -8.24
CA TRP A 64 7.05 -13.49 -8.63
C TRP A 64 7.47 -12.40 -7.64
N LEU A 65 8.01 -11.30 -8.16
CA LEU A 65 8.32 -10.10 -7.40
C LEU A 65 7.40 -8.97 -7.83
N TYR A 66 6.83 -8.25 -6.86
CA TYR A 66 5.95 -7.12 -7.13
C TYR A 66 6.76 -5.82 -7.19
N LEU A 67 6.64 -5.10 -8.31
CA LEU A 67 7.26 -3.78 -8.47
C LEU A 67 6.60 -2.76 -7.53
N GLN A 68 7.44 -1.96 -6.90
CA GLN A 68 7.10 -0.80 -6.08
C GLN A 68 7.42 0.48 -6.86
N ASP A 69 6.64 1.53 -6.66
CA ASP A 69 6.86 2.80 -7.35
C ASP A 69 8.02 3.59 -6.70
N GLN A 70 9.14 3.81 -7.43
CA GLN A 70 10.33 4.53 -6.91
C GLN A 70 10.02 5.98 -6.53
N ASN A 71 9.17 6.64 -7.32
CA ASN A 71 8.83 8.05 -7.09
C ASN A 71 7.92 8.22 -5.86
N LYS A 72 7.30 7.15 -5.36
CA LYS A 72 6.41 7.18 -4.20
C LYS A 72 7.03 6.69 -2.89
N ALA A 73 8.32 6.37 -2.86
CA ALA A 73 9.04 6.05 -1.62
C ALA A 73 9.47 7.33 -0.86
N ALA A 74 9.82 8.39 -1.59
CA ALA A 74 10.23 9.68 -1.01
C ALA A 74 9.08 10.41 -0.27
N ASP A 75 7.83 10.16 -0.65
CA ASP A 75 6.64 10.80 -0.07
C ASP A 75 5.98 10.00 1.05
N ALA A 76 6.58 8.88 1.46
CA ALA A 76 6.04 8.06 2.54
C ALA A 76 6.21 8.75 3.91
N VAL A 77 5.12 8.84 4.66
CA VAL A 77 5.02 9.47 5.99
C VAL A 77 4.62 8.47 7.06
N GLY A 78 4.95 7.20 6.84
CA GLY A 78 4.72 6.09 7.75
C GLY A 78 3.90 4.97 7.13
N GLU A 79 3.50 4.02 7.97
CA GLU A 79 2.79 2.82 7.55
C GLU A 79 1.54 2.59 8.39
N ILE A 80 0.49 2.07 7.76
CA ILE A 80 -0.77 1.72 8.41
C ILE A 80 -1.16 0.27 8.11
N LEU A 81 -1.53 -0.47 9.16
CA LEU A 81 -2.06 -1.82 9.06
C LEU A 81 -3.58 -1.76 9.00
N LEU A 82 -4.14 -2.30 7.92
CA LEU A 82 -5.57 -2.33 7.67
C LEU A 82 -6.02 -3.77 7.49
N SER A 83 -7.23 -4.07 7.98
CA SER A 83 -7.91 -5.33 7.68
C SER A 83 -9.19 -5.08 6.89
N LEU A 84 -9.37 -5.79 5.79
CA LEU A 84 -10.53 -5.68 4.91
C LEU A 84 -11.29 -7.00 4.85
N SER A 85 -12.61 -6.93 4.93
CA SER A 85 -13.49 -8.06 4.63
C SER A 85 -14.77 -7.57 3.98
N TYR A 86 -15.27 -8.35 3.02
CA TYR A 86 -16.57 -8.11 2.40
C TYR A 86 -17.49 -9.31 2.62
N LEU A 87 -18.72 -9.03 3.04
CA LEU A 87 -19.80 -10.00 3.19
C LEU A 87 -20.91 -9.67 2.18
N PRO A 88 -20.98 -10.36 1.03
CA PRO A 88 -21.94 -10.05 -0.02
C PRO A 88 -23.40 -10.20 0.40
N THR A 89 -23.72 -11.22 1.20
CA THR A 89 -25.10 -11.50 1.62
C THR A 89 -25.69 -10.40 2.49
N ALA A 90 -24.85 -9.64 3.18
CA ALA A 90 -25.25 -8.48 3.98
C ALA A 90 -24.83 -7.16 3.33
N GLU A 91 -24.29 -7.20 2.10
CA GLU A 91 -23.75 -6.05 1.37
C GLU A 91 -22.86 -5.18 2.26
N ARG A 92 -21.91 -5.82 2.94
CA ARG A 92 -21.18 -5.20 4.05
C ARG A 92 -19.69 -5.25 3.85
N LEU A 93 -19.09 -4.07 3.64
CA LEU A 93 -17.64 -3.86 3.65
C LEU A 93 -17.20 -3.45 5.05
N THR A 94 -16.29 -4.20 5.65
CA THR A 94 -15.70 -3.89 6.95
C THR A 94 -14.22 -3.55 6.79
N VAL A 95 -13.85 -2.36 7.27
CA VAL A 95 -12.48 -1.85 7.31
C VAL A 95 -12.07 -1.74 8.78
N VAL A 96 -11.12 -2.56 9.23
CA VAL A 96 -10.52 -2.42 10.56
C VAL A 96 -9.25 -1.61 10.44
N VAL A 97 -9.22 -0.46 11.11
CA VAL A 97 -8.00 0.32 11.30
C VAL A 97 -7.27 -0.30 12.50
N VAL A 98 -6.17 -1.01 12.26
CA VAL A 98 -5.48 -1.78 13.30
C VAL A 98 -4.50 -0.90 14.06
N LYS A 99 -3.41 -0.49 13.40
CA LYS A 99 -2.36 0.35 13.97
C LYS A 99 -1.57 1.08 12.90
N ALA A 100 -0.84 2.11 13.29
CA ALA A 100 0.15 2.78 12.44
C ALA A 100 1.51 2.85 13.14
N LYS A 101 2.58 3.02 12.36
CA LYS A 101 3.96 3.14 12.87
C LYS A 101 4.79 4.01 11.93
N ASN A 102 5.94 4.47 12.43
CA ASN A 102 6.91 5.27 11.68
C ASN A 102 6.27 6.54 11.06
N LEU A 103 5.30 7.13 11.75
CA LEU A 103 4.60 8.31 11.25
C LEU A 103 5.54 9.52 11.25
N ILE A 104 5.55 10.26 10.13
CA ILE A 104 6.33 11.50 9.99
C ILE A 104 5.36 12.68 10.10
N TRP A 105 5.47 13.42 11.20
CA TRP A 105 4.61 14.57 11.50
C TRP A 105 5.10 15.84 10.80
N THR A 106 4.19 16.79 10.63
CA THR A 106 4.55 18.14 10.17
C THR A 106 5.31 18.91 11.26
N ASN A 107 6.22 19.80 10.85
CA ASN A 107 7.03 20.66 11.74
C ASN A 107 7.97 19.90 12.69
N ASP A 108 8.55 18.78 12.25
CA ASP A 108 9.57 18.02 12.97
C ASP A 108 9.17 17.57 14.39
N LYS A 109 7.86 17.46 14.65
CA LYS A 109 7.37 16.91 15.91
C LYS A 109 7.75 15.44 16.02
N THR A 110 8.14 15.02 17.23
CA THR A 110 8.42 13.62 17.55
C THR A 110 7.15 12.79 17.76
N THR A 111 6.01 13.46 17.97
CA THR A 111 4.73 12.88 18.39
C THR A 111 3.57 13.82 18.04
N ALA A 112 2.35 13.30 18.05
CA ALA A 112 1.14 14.05 17.77
C ALA A 112 -0.08 13.34 18.38
N ASP A 113 -1.28 13.85 18.06
CA ASP A 113 -2.56 13.23 18.41
C ASP A 113 -3.20 12.54 17.18
N PRO A 114 -2.73 11.34 16.75
CA PRO A 114 -3.23 10.65 15.57
C PRO A 114 -4.71 10.27 15.62
N PHE A 115 -5.35 10.38 14.47
CA PHE A 115 -6.58 9.65 14.14
C PHE A 115 -6.65 9.32 12.65
N VAL A 116 -7.53 8.40 12.27
CA VAL A 116 -7.66 7.95 10.89
C VAL A 116 -9.05 8.26 10.36
N LYS A 117 -9.11 8.85 9.17
CA LYS A 117 -10.33 9.11 8.39
C LYS A 117 -10.42 8.06 7.28
N VAL A 118 -11.50 7.28 7.24
CA VAL A 118 -11.76 6.31 6.16
C VAL A 118 -12.90 6.84 5.30
N TYR A 119 -12.60 7.13 4.05
CA TYR A 119 -13.56 7.58 3.04
C TYR A 119 -13.89 6.45 2.09
N LEU A 120 -15.18 6.24 1.83
CA LEU A 120 -15.65 5.42 0.72
C LEU A 120 -15.95 6.35 -0.46
N LEU A 121 -15.34 6.07 -1.60
CA LEU A 121 -15.41 6.86 -2.81
C LEU A 121 -15.99 6.03 -3.96
N GLN A 122 -16.75 6.67 -4.83
CA GLN A 122 -17.18 6.14 -6.13
C GLN A 122 -16.81 7.17 -7.19
N ASP A 123 -16.03 6.80 -8.19
CA ASP A 123 -15.51 7.72 -9.22
C ASP A 123 -14.87 9.00 -8.63
N GLY A 124 -14.10 8.83 -7.55
CA GLY A 124 -13.45 9.92 -6.82
C GLY A 124 -14.39 10.78 -5.96
N ARG A 125 -15.71 10.59 -6.06
CA ARG A 125 -16.70 11.29 -5.23
C ARG A 125 -16.88 10.59 -3.89
N LYS A 126 -16.84 11.37 -2.82
CA LYS A 126 -17.03 10.88 -1.45
C LYS A 126 -18.49 10.48 -1.21
N MET A 127 -18.72 9.19 -0.96
CA MET A 127 -20.02 8.66 -0.56
C MET A 127 -20.20 8.66 0.95
N SER A 128 -19.18 8.22 1.68
CA SER A 128 -19.23 8.08 3.14
C SER A 128 -17.88 8.39 3.77
N LYS A 129 -17.90 8.75 5.05
CA LYS A 129 -16.71 9.00 5.87
C LYS A 129 -16.95 8.49 7.28
N LYS A 130 -15.97 7.76 7.81
CA LYS A 130 -15.88 7.40 9.23
C LYS A 130 -14.51 7.81 9.76
N LYS A 131 -14.39 7.96 11.08
CA LYS A 131 -13.12 8.30 11.73
C LYS A 131 -12.92 7.48 12.99
N THR A 132 -11.67 7.21 13.33
CA THR A 132 -11.31 6.58 14.60
C THR A 132 -11.42 7.56 15.76
N ALA A 133 -11.29 7.06 16.99
CA ALA A 133 -10.89 7.88 18.12
C ALA A 133 -9.48 8.47 17.90
N VAL A 134 -9.22 9.58 18.60
CA VAL A 134 -7.91 10.21 18.66
C VAL A 134 -7.05 9.47 19.70
N LYS A 135 -5.82 9.13 19.33
CA LYS A 135 -4.80 8.63 20.26
C LYS A 135 -3.91 9.81 20.62
N ARG A 136 -3.79 10.12 21.91
CA ARG A 136 -3.04 11.30 22.36
C ARG A 136 -1.58 10.96 22.55
N ASP A 137 -0.71 11.82 22.04
CA ASP A 137 0.74 11.74 22.22
C ASP A 137 1.32 10.33 21.96
N ASP A 138 0.89 9.71 20.86
CA ASP A 138 1.23 8.31 20.55
C ASP A 138 1.90 8.20 19.16
N PRO A 139 3.22 7.94 19.08
CA PRO A 139 3.93 7.81 17.81
C PRO A 139 3.68 6.47 17.09
N ASN A 140 3.07 5.48 17.76
CA ASN A 140 2.78 4.15 17.21
C ASN A 140 1.34 3.73 17.54
N PRO A 141 0.34 4.50 17.08
CA PRO A 141 -1.02 4.39 17.57
C PRO A 141 -1.65 3.05 17.21
N VAL A 142 -2.25 2.42 18.21
CA VAL A 142 -3.09 1.23 18.05
C VAL A 142 -4.56 1.63 18.17
N PHE A 143 -5.31 1.51 17.08
CA PHE A 143 -6.71 1.87 17.00
C PHE A 143 -7.61 0.67 17.31
N ASN A 144 -7.45 -0.43 16.56
CA ASN A 144 -8.32 -1.61 16.59
C ASN A 144 -9.80 -1.26 16.41
N GLU A 145 -10.11 -0.33 15.50
CA GLU A 145 -11.46 0.17 15.29
C GLU A 145 -12.05 -0.32 13.97
N ALA A 146 -13.21 -0.97 14.04
CA ALA A 146 -13.93 -1.49 12.89
C ALA A 146 -14.90 -0.44 12.32
N MET A 147 -14.79 -0.18 11.03
CA MET A 147 -15.64 0.72 10.27
C MET A 147 -16.44 -0.06 9.24
N ILE A 148 -17.76 -0.04 9.39
CA ILE A 148 -18.69 -0.83 8.55
C ILE A 148 -19.39 0.08 7.55
N PHE A 149 -19.31 -0.26 6.27
CA PHE A 149 -20.00 0.41 5.16
C PHE A 149 -21.00 -0.54 4.49
N SER A 150 -22.20 -0.04 4.22
CA SER A 150 -23.20 -0.70 3.39
C SER A 150 -22.85 -0.47 1.92
N VAL A 151 -22.45 -1.54 1.23
CA VAL A 151 -21.92 -1.52 -0.13
C VAL A 151 -22.57 -2.65 -0.93
N PRO A 152 -23.47 -2.31 -1.87
CA PRO A 152 -24.05 -3.31 -2.76
C PRO A 152 -23.00 -4.03 -3.59
N ALA A 153 -23.18 -5.33 -3.79
CA ALA A 153 -22.19 -6.14 -4.49
C ALA A 153 -21.96 -5.66 -5.94
N ILE A 154 -23.03 -5.13 -6.56
CA ILE A 154 -23.01 -4.67 -7.96
C ILE A 154 -22.11 -3.45 -8.19
N VAL A 155 -21.93 -2.59 -7.18
CA VAL A 155 -21.09 -1.39 -7.30
C VAL A 155 -19.69 -1.59 -6.72
N LEU A 156 -19.39 -2.74 -6.13
CA LEU A 156 -18.15 -2.96 -5.38
C LEU A 156 -16.89 -2.74 -6.23
N GLN A 157 -16.96 -3.01 -7.54
CA GLN A 157 -15.85 -2.82 -8.47
C GLN A 157 -15.62 -1.35 -8.89
N ASP A 158 -16.57 -0.46 -8.57
CA ASP A 158 -16.49 0.98 -8.90
C ASP A 158 -16.06 1.82 -7.69
N LEU A 159 -15.77 1.15 -6.56
CA LEU A 159 -15.48 1.80 -5.29
C LEU A 159 -13.99 1.82 -4.99
N SER A 160 -13.59 2.86 -4.26
CA SER A 160 -12.28 2.92 -3.62
C SER A 160 -12.39 3.42 -2.18
N LEU A 161 -11.48 2.97 -1.35
CA LEU A 161 -11.23 3.48 -0.02
C LEU A 161 -10.07 4.47 -0.09
N ARG A 162 -10.27 5.64 0.51
CA ARG A 162 -9.18 6.53 0.89
C ARG A 162 -9.04 6.49 2.41
N VAL A 163 -7.91 6.00 2.89
CA VAL A 163 -7.59 5.96 4.32
C VAL A 163 -6.55 7.02 4.61
N THR A 164 -6.88 8.02 5.42
CA THR A 164 -6.05 9.19 5.70
C THR A 164 -5.68 9.24 7.18
N VAL A 165 -4.37 9.25 7.47
CA VAL A 165 -3.85 9.54 8.81
C VAL A 165 -3.83 11.05 8.97
N ALA A 166 -4.33 11.54 10.10
CA ALA A 166 -4.41 12.96 10.42
C ALA A 166 -3.98 13.22 11.87
N GLU A 167 -3.44 14.41 12.11
CA GLU A 167 -3.18 14.97 13.43
C GLU A 167 -4.42 15.73 13.91
N SER A 168 -4.85 15.54 15.16
CA SER A 168 -5.93 16.32 15.74
C SER A 168 -5.49 17.77 15.93
N SER A 169 -6.29 18.71 15.42
CA SER A 169 -6.10 20.16 15.55
C SER A 169 -7.16 20.76 16.48
N SER A 170 -6.89 21.95 17.02
CA SER A 170 -7.80 22.68 17.89
C SER A 170 -9.12 23.07 17.22
N ASP A 171 -9.15 23.18 15.89
CA ASP A 171 -10.36 23.45 15.10
C ASP A 171 -11.23 22.19 14.84
N GLY A 172 -10.78 21.02 15.30
CA GLY A 172 -11.48 19.74 15.21
C GLY A 172 -11.51 19.09 13.81
N ARG A 173 -10.90 19.71 12.78
CA ARG A 173 -10.85 19.15 11.42
C ARG A 173 -9.71 18.15 11.23
N GLY A 174 -8.58 18.42 11.89
CA GLY A 174 -7.34 17.66 11.87
C GLY A 174 -6.58 17.77 10.55
N ASP A 175 -5.28 18.03 10.66
CA ASP A 175 -4.36 18.18 9.54
C ASP A 175 -3.98 16.81 8.96
N ASN A 176 -4.11 16.66 7.65
CA ASN A 176 -3.83 15.38 7.01
C ASN A 176 -2.31 15.19 6.88
N VAL A 177 -1.81 14.09 7.45
CA VAL A 177 -0.40 13.71 7.34
C VAL A 177 -0.15 13.03 5.99
N GLY A 178 -1.02 12.09 5.64
CA GLY A 178 -0.95 11.37 4.38
C GLY A 178 -2.07 10.35 4.24
N HIS A 179 -2.08 9.62 3.12
CA HIS A 179 -3.14 8.67 2.82
C HIS A 179 -2.68 7.48 1.98
N VAL A 180 -3.54 6.46 1.94
CA VAL A 180 -3.47 5.35 1.00
C VAL A 180 -4.82 5.22 0.28
N ILE A 181 -4.76 4.84 -1.01
CA ILE A 181 -5.92 4.46 -1.81
C ILE A 181 -5.93 2.94 -2.00
N ILE A 182 -7.08 2.32 -1.75
CA ILE A 182 -7.31 0.89 -1.89
C ILE A 182 -8.58 0.69 -2.71
N GLY A 183 -8.53 -0.13 -3.74
CA GLY A 183 -9.67 -0.36 -4.62
C GLY A 183 -9.21 -0.91 -5.97
N PRO A 184 -10.15 -1.26 -6.87
CA PRO A 184 -9.84 -1.84 -8.18
C PRO A 184 -8.94 -0.95 -9.04
N ALA A 185 -9.19 0.36 -9.03
CA ALA A 185 -8.40 1.35 -9.75
C ALA A 185 -7.12 1.80 -9.03
N ALA A 186 -6.81 1.23 -7.85
CA ALA A 186 -5.57 1.55 -7.14
C ALA A 186 -4.36 0.88 -7.81
N SER A 187 -3.15 1.33 -7.49
CA SER A 187 -1.89 0.74 -7.94
C SER A 187 -1.20 -0.04 -6.81
N GLY A 188 -0.42 -1.07 -7.16
CA GLY A 188 0.43 -1.80 -6.21
C GLY A 188 -0.36 -2.45 -5.07
N MET A 189 0.12 -2.32 -3.83
CA MET A 189 -0.47 -2.96 -2.66
C MET A 189 -1.95 -2.62 -2.42
N GLY A 190 -2.40 -1.43 -2.83
CA GLY A 190 -3.80 -1.04 -2.72
C GLY A 190 -4.73 -1.92 -3.57
N THR A 191 -4.32 -2.28 -4.79
CA THR A 191 -5.11 -3.20 -5.63
C THR A 191 -4.98 -4.63 -5.14
N THR A 192 -3.77 -5.03 -4.71
CA THR A 192 -3.52 -6.38 -4.18
C THR A 192 -4.39 -6.68 -2.97
N HIS A 193 -4.46 -5.75 -2.01
CA HIS A 193 -5.28 -5.93 -0.82
C HIS A 193 -6.77 -6.07 -1.16
N TRP A 194 -7.26 -5.26 -2.10
CA TRP A 194 -8.64 -5.31 -2.57
C TRP A 194 -8.96 -6.65 -3.24
N ASN A 195 -8.09 -7.10 -4.15
CA ASN A 195 -8.27 -8.36 -4.87
C ASN A 195 -8.21 -9.57 -3.93
N GLN A 196 -7.32 -9.56 -2.94
CA GLN A 196 -7.29 -10.62 -1.93
C GLN A 196 -8.56 -10.66 -1.08
N MET A 197 -9.08 -9.50 -0.67
CA MET A 197 -10.37 -9.42 0.03
C MET A 197 -11.51 -10.03 -0.80
N LEU A 198 -11.54 -9.76 -2.11
CA LEU A 198 -12.53 -10.32 -3.03
C LEU A 198 -12.35 -11.83 -3.23
N ALA A 199 -11.13 -12.33 -3.25
CA ALA A 199 -10.83 -13.74 -3.38
C ALA A 199 -11.20 -14.55 -2.13
N THR A 200 -11.17 -13.92 -0.94
CA THR A 200 -11.47 -14.57 0.34
C THR A 200 -12.67 -13.93 1.04
N LEU A 201 -13.82 -13.88 0.36
CA LEU A 201 -15.06 -13.33 0.90
C LEU A 201 -15.35 -13.90 2.31
N ARG A 202 -15.83 -13.03 3.20
CA ARG A 202 -16.12 -13.29 4.63
C ARG A 202 -14.89 -13.49 5.52
N ARG A 203 -13.68 -13.61 4.97
CA ARG A 203 -12.44 -13.68 5.75
C ARG A 203 -11.74 -12.33 5.73
N PRO A 204 -11.31 -11.81 6.89
CA PRO A 204 -10.49 -10.61 6.93
C PRO A 204 -9.11 -10.89 6.33
N VAL A 205 -8.69 -10.01 5.42
CA VAL A 205 -7.32 -9.93 4.91
C VAL A 205 -6.66 -8.74 5.58
N SER A 206 -5.45 -8.90 6.10
CA SER A 206 -4.72 -7.81 6.75
C SER A 206 -3.43 -7.52 6.00
N MET A 207 -3.16 -6.24 5.77
CA MET A 207 -2.00 -5.82 4.98
C MET A 207 -1.48 -4.45 5.45
N TRP A 208 -0.16 -4.31 5.45
CA TRP A 208 0.51 -3.03 5.65
C TRP A 208 0.48 -2.19 4.39
N HIS A 209 0.27 -0.89 4.56
CA HIS A 209 0.28 0.10 3.50
C HIS A 209 1.17 1.27 3.87
N ALA A 210 2.01 1.71 2.93
CA ALA A 210 2.69 3.00 3.05
C ALA A 210 1.65 4.13 2.97
N VAL A 211 1.71 5.04 3.93
CA VAL A 211 0.93 6.28 3.97
C VAL A 211 1.74 7.36 3.24
N ARG A 212 1.14 8.05 2.28
CA ARG A 212 1.86 9.00 1.42
C ARG A 212 1.29 10.41 1.48
N ARG A 213 2.16 11.41 1.38
CA ARG A 213 1.75 12.80 1.13
C ARG A 213 1.00 12.88 -0.21
N ASN A 214 0.07 13.84 -0.30
CA ASN A 214 -0.68 14.11 -1.54
C ASN A 214 0.25 14.49 -2.67
#